data_AF-A0A496BHK7-F1
#
_entry.id   AF-A0A496BHK7-F1
#
_cell.length_a   1.000
_cell.length_b   1.000
_cell.length_c   1.000
_cell.angle_alpha   90.00
_cell.angle_beta   90.00
_cell.angle_gamma   90.00
#
_symmetry.space_group_name_H-M   'P 1'
#
loop_
_entity.id
_entity.type
_entity.pdbx_description
1 polymer ?
#
loop_
_entity_poly.entity_id
_entity_poly.type
_entity_poly.pdbx_seq_one_letter_code
_entity_poly.pdbx_strand_id
1 'polypeptide(L)'
;MLKLQVALIAILITCITFVSCERAQKVLKPAADDMMAADDMMTGDDMMAADDMMTGDDMMAADDMMMDMMPMLDSTMYMSWAHVMLPAPGPQEAATSPAETGAAHNPPPIDGGALTARTVYINDIGAMANKAGAAEYPAGTIIVKEIMDKTETFVDKVAVMMKSDDMMYAGHNGWVYKKYLRPSADGEYMQIRGSNLEDAGNGCHGCHIGATNDSVFVSLPMDDMMMDEGMADMTDDMMDDGTADMADDMMDDGMTDMGAGDANGAGNGNGNGAGDAQ
;
A
#
# COMPACT_ATOMS: atom_id res chain seq x y z
N MET A 1 28.92 42.56 11.09
CA MET A 1 27.78 41.62 11.03
C MET A 1 26.78 41.99 9.95
N LEU A 2 26.22 43.21 9.92
CA LEU A 2 25.24 43.64 8.90
C LEU A 2 25.70 43.46 7.44
N LYS A 3 26.96 43.81 7.11
CA LYS A 3 27.50 43.66 5.74
C LYS A 3 27.56 42.20 5.26
N LEU A 4 27.74 41.25 6.17
CA LEU A 4 27.86 39.82 5.84
C LEU A 4 26.48 39.18 5.64
N GLN A 5 25.48 39.63 6.39
CA GLN A 5 24.07 39.24 6.20
C GLN A 5 23.51 39.73 4.86
N VAL A 6 23.82 40.96 4.46
CA VAL A 6 23.39 41.51 3.16
C VAL A 6 24.01 40.73 1.99
N ALA A 7 25.28 40.33 2.10
CA ALA A 7 25.94 39.52 1.07
C ALA A 7 25.31 38.13 0.92
N LEU A 8 24.97 37.47 2.03
CA LEU A 8 24.32 36.15 2.03
C LEU A 8 22.92 36.20 1.40
N ILE A 9 22.13 37.22 1.71
CA ILE A 9 20.79 37.41 1.12
C ILE A 9 20.89 37.63 -0.39
N ALA A 10 21.86 38.43 -0.87
CA ALA A 10 22.06 38.67 -2.29
C ALA A 10 22.46 37.38 -3.06
N ILE A 11 23.32 36.54 -2.47
CA ILE A 11 23.68 35.24 -3.04
C ILE A 11 22.46 34.33 -3.12
N LEU A 12 21.67 34.26 -2.05
CA LEU A 12 20.49 33.39 -1.98
C LEU A 12 19.42 33.79 -3.02
N ILE A 13 19.16 35.09 -3.19
CA ILE A 13 18.25 35.61 -4.23
C ILE A 13 18.76 35.23 -5.63
N THR A 14 20.06 35.37 -5.88
CA THR A 14 20.68 35.01 -7.17
C THR A 14 20.52 33.51 -7.46
N CYS A 15 20.75 32.64 -6.46
CA CYS A 15 20.55 31.20 -6.60
C CYS A 15 19.09 30.83 -6.93
N ILE A 16 18.11 31.45 -6.27
CA ILE A 16 16.68 31.19 -6.53
C ILE A 16 16.29 31.61 -7.95
N THR A 17 16.79 32.76 -8.45
CA THR A 17 16.52 33.18 -9.83
C THR A 17 17.15 32.26 -10.87
N PHE A 18 18.33 31.70 -10.59
CA PHE A 18 19.01 30.80 -11.52
C PHE A 18 18.31 29.43 -11.63
N VAL A 19 17.89 28.85 -10.49
CA VAL A 19 17.14 27.58 -10.46
C VAL A 19 15.74 27.71 -11.11
N SER A 20 15.13 28.90 -11.03
CA SER A 20 13.82 29.15 -11.64
C SER A 20 13.91 29.26 -13.17
N CYS A 21 15.03 29.76 -13.72
CA CYS A 21 15.22 29.87 -15.17
C CYS A 21 15.44 28.52 -15.88
N GLU A 22 16.09 27.54 -15.23
CA GLU A 22 16.28 26.20 -15.86
C GLU A 22 14.98 25.39 -15.94
N ARG A 23 14.04 25.55 -15.00
CA ARG A 23 12.73 24.88 -15.08
C ARG A 23 11.81 25.46 -16.14
N ALA A 24 11.89 26.77 -16.40
CA ALA A 24 11.05 27.42 -17.43
C ALA A 24 11.44 27.05 -18.87
N GLN A 25 12.72 26.72 -19.13
CA GLN A 25 13.18 26.39 -20.49
C GLN A 25 12.78 24.98 -20.98
N LYS A 26 12.45 24.04 -20.08
CA LYS A 26 11.96 22.72 -20.49
C LYS A 26 10.50 22.72 -20.95
N VAL A 27 9.73 23.76 -20.65
CA VAL A 27 8.29 23.86 -20.99
C VAL A 27 8.05 24.63 -22.30
N LEU A 28 9.06 25.33 -22.84
CA LEU A 28 8.93 26.22 -24.00
C LEU A 28 9.70 25.74 -25.24
N LYS A 29 9.89 24.43 -25.43
CA LYS A 29 10.14 23.91 -26.78
C LYS A 29 8.79 23.67 -27.46
N PRO A 30 8.27 24.58 -28.29
CA PRO A 30 7.19 24.24 -29.19
C PRO A 30 7.67 23.10 -30.09
N ALA A 31 6.84 22.07 -30.23
CA ALA A 31 7.00 21.07 -31.28
C ALA A 31 7.03 21.83 -32.61
N ALA A 32 8.19 21.85 -33.26
CA ALA A 32 8.32 22.44 -34.58
C ALA A 32 7.58 21.54 -35.57
N ASP A 33 6.45 22.05 -36.05
CA ASP A 33 5.97 22.00 -37.42
C ASP A 33 6.39 20.77 -38.25
N ASP A 34 5.56 19.72 -38.18
CA ASP A 34 5.43 18.75 -39.27
C ASP A 34 4.10 19.00 -39.99
N MET A 35 4.07 20.07 -40.79
CA MET A 35 3.00 20.36 -41.73
C MET A 35 3.60 20.75 -43.08
N MET A 36 3.71 19.76 -43.98
CA MET A 36 3.50 19.90 -45.44
C MET A 36 2.99 18.54 -45.94
N ALA A 37 1.71 18.41 -46.31
CA ALA A 37 1.17 18.63 -47.67
C ALA A 37 1.58 17.48 -48.63
N ALA A 38 0.74 16.83 -49.43
CA ALA A 38 -0.64 17.08 -49.84
C ALA A 38 -1.22 15.82 -50.50
N ASP A 39 -2.55 15.82 -50.65
CA ASP A 39 -3.36 15.21 -51.71
C ASP A 39 -3.31 13.69 -51.92
N ASP A 40 -4.34 13.01 -51.41
CA ASP A 40 -5.10 12.11 -52.31
C ASP A 40 -6.61 12.21 -52.03
N MET A 41 -7.35 12.15 -53.13
CA MET A 41 -8.70 12.65 -53.32
C MET A 41 -9.78 11.77 -52.69
N MET A 42 -10.82 12.46 -52.22
CA MET A 42 -12.17 11.93 -52.06
C MET A 42 -12.63 11.17 -53.32
N THR A 43 -13.18 9.98 -53.16
CA THR A 43 -14.44 9.57 -53.83
C THR A 43 -14.88 8.22 -53.28
N GLY A 44 -16.03 8.22 -52.62
CA GLY A 44 -16.63 7.00 -52.10
C GLY A 44 -17.74 7.36 -51.15
N ASP A 45 -18.87 7.78 -51.73
CA ASP A 45 -20.15 7.92 -51.05
C ASP A 45 -20.43 6.68 -50.20
N ASP A 46 -20.24 6.79 -48.88
CA ASP A 46 -20.92 5.92 -47.93
C ASP A 46 -21.31 6.74 -46.69
N MET A 47 -22.26 7.65 -46.93
CA MET A 47 -23.08 8.22 -45.87
C MET A 47 -24.06 7.15 -45.38
N MET A 48 -23.64 6.35 -44.40
CA MET A 48 -24.58 5.62 -43.55
C MET A 48 -24.46 6.17 -42.13
N ALA A 49 -25.53 6.89 -41.74
CA ALA A 49 -26.05 7.13 -40.39
C ALA A 49 -25.01 7.08 -39.25
N ALA A 50 -24.52 8.19 -38.67
CA ALA A 50 -25.29 9.24 -38.00
C ALA A 50 -26.46 8.69 -37.17
N ASP A 51 -26.18 7.87 -36.15
CA ASP A 51 -26.96 7.79 -34.90
C ASP A 51 -26.30 6.88 -33.85
N ASP A 52 -25.00 7.02 -33.63
CA ASP A 52 -24.39 6.56 -32.36
C ASP A 52 -23.14 7.38 -32.02
N MET A 53 -23.30 8.70 -32.03
CA MET A 53 -22.35 9.58 -31.33
C MET A 53 -22.55 9.34 -29.83
N MET A 54 -21.84 8.35 -29.30
CA MET A 54 -21.51 8.28 -27.88
C MET A 54 -21.00 9.66 -27.48
N THR A 55 -21.84 10.40 -26.78
CA THR A 55 -21.53 11.70 -26.21
C THR A 55 -20.24 11.58 -25.43
N GLY A 56 -19.25 12.43 -25.74
CA GLY A 56 -17.93 12.47 -25.11
C GLY A 56 -17.91 12.79 -23.60
N ASP A 57 -19.04 12.60 -22.91
CA ASP A 57 -19.18 12.66 -21.47
C ASP A 57 -18.91 11.29 -20.80
N ASP A 58 -18.82 10.20 -21.56
CA ASP A 58 -18.62 8.83 -21.01
C ASP A 58 -17.14 8.38 -20.98
N MET A 59 -16.19 9.20 -21.44
CA MET A 59 -14.75 8.94 -21.26
C MET A 59 -14.25 9.23 -19.83
N MET A 60 -15.11 9.72 -18.94
CA MET A 60 -14.80 9.85 -17.51
C MET A 60 -14.95 8.52 -16.74
N ALA A 61 -15.42 7.44 -17.38
CA ALA A 61 -15.58 6.13 -16.75
C ALA A 61 -14.27 5.34 -16.55
N ALA A 62 -13.16 5.75 -17.20
CA ALA A 62 -11.85 5.14 -16.94
C ALA A 62 -11.29 5.51 -15.56
N ASP A 63 -11.70 6.66 -15.00
CA ASP A 63 -11.37 7.06 -13.63
C ASP A 63 -12.20 6.28 -12.58
N ASP A 64 -13.38 5.77 -12.95
CA ASP A 64 -14.31 5.08 -12.04
C ASP A 64 -14.08 3.56 -11.98
N MET A 65 -13.41 2.98 -13.00
CA MET A 65 -12.99 1.57 -12.97
C MET A 65 -11.67 1.35 -12.22
N MET A 66 -10.95 2.42 -11.88
CA MET A 66 -9.88 2.35 -10.90
C MET A 66 -10.46 2.29 -9.50
N MET A 67 -11.08 1.13 -9.25
CA MET A 67 -11.64 0.63 -8.00
C MET A 67 -11.48 1.65 -6.88
N ASP A 68 -12.61 2.19 -6.44
CA ASP A 68 -12.75 2.59 -5.05
C ASP A 68 -11.99 1.54 -4.23
N MET A 69 -10.83 1.94 -3.71
CA MET A 69 -9.96 1.06 -2.94
C MET A 69 -10.44 1.06 -1.49
N MET A 70 -11.49 1.82 -1.15
CA MET A 70 -12.09 1.80 0.18
C MET A 70 -12.61 0.42 0.58
N PRO A 71 -13.24 -0.40 -0.28
CA PRO A 71 -13.51 -1.79 0.04
C PRO A 71 -12.23 -2.54 0.39
N MET A 72 -11.12 -2.37 -0.36
CA MET A 72 -9.83 -3.00 -0.03
C MET A 72 -9.21 -2.50 1.29
N LEU A 73 -9.70 -1.40 1.87
CA LEU A 73 -9.31 -0.95 3.20
C LEU A 73 -10.12 -1.62 4.31
N ASP A 74 -11.09 -2.48 3.97
CA ASP A 74 -11.69 -3.40 4.94
C ASP A 74 -10.60 -4.37 5.42
N SER A 75 -10.20 -4.18 6.67
CA SER A 75 -9.16 -4.99 7.31
C SER A 75 -9.49 -6.47 7.30
N THR A 76 -10.78 -6.85 7.27
CA THR A 76 -11.18 -8.25 7.20
C THR A 76 -10.78 -8.93 5.89
N MET A 77 -10.53 -8.17 4.82
CA MET A 77 -10.14 -8.74 3.52
C MET A 77 -8.64 -9.00 3.37
N TYR A 78 -7.77 -8.17 3.95
CA TYR A 78 -6.32 -8.33 3.79
C TYR A 78 -5.59 -8.86 5.03
N MET A 79 -6.21 -8.85 6.21
CA MET A 79 -5.57 -9.42 7.40
C MET A 79 -5.40 -10.94 7.32
N SER A 80 -6.11 -11.62 6.42
CA SER A 80 -5.89 -13.04 6.11
C SER A 80 -4.71 -13.28 5.16
N TRP A 81 -4.13 -12.23 4.57
CA TRP A 81 -3.03 -12.37 3.64
C TRP A 81 -1.71 -12.64 4.36
N ALA A 82 -0.72 -13.11 3.59
CA ALA A 82 0.63 -13.26 4.09
C ALA A 82 1.17 -11.89 4.54
N HIS A 83 1.76 -11.84 5.73
CA HIS A 83 2.18 -10.58 6.32
C HIS A 83 3.49 -10.69 7.08
N VAL A 84 4.11 -9.52 7.30
CA VAL A 84 5.29 -9.38 8.14
C VAL A 84 5.12 -8.15 9.02
N MET A 85 5.33 -8.33 10.32
CA MET A 85 5.43 -7.23 11.27
C MET A 85 6.86 -6.66 11.21
N LEU A 86 6.94 -5.37 10.93
CA LEU A 86 8.19 -4.64 10.93
C LEU A 86 8.22 -3.74 12.17
N PRO A 87 9.30 -3.78 12.97
CA PRO A 87 9.43 -2.83 14.07
C PRO A 87 9.43 -1.41 13.53
N ALA A 88 9.17 -0.47 14.43
CA ALA A 88 9.48 0.94 14.19
C ALA A 88 10.89 1.05 13.60
N PRO A 89 11.10 1.81 12.51
CA PRO A 89 12.44 2.02 11.98
C PRO A 89 13.36 2.49 13.08
N GLY A 90 14.57 1.94 13.11
CA GLY A 90 15.61 2.46 13.97
C GLY A 90 15.94 3.92 13.64
N PRO A 91 16.70 4.60 14.52
CA PRO A 91 17.22 5.93 14.25
C PRO A 91 17.87 5.98 12.87
N GLN A 92 17.59 7.04 12.12
CA GLN A 92 18.02 7.20 10.72
C GLN A 92 19.55 7.30 10.55
N GLU A 93 20.33 7.21 11.63
CA GLU A 93 21.76 7.51 11.65
C GLU A 93 22.61 6.62 10.72
N ALA A 94 22.11 5.45 10.33
CA ALA A 94 22.78 4.56 9.37
C ALA A 94 22.18 4.57 7.95
N ALA A 95 21.01 5.20 7.75
CA ALA A 95 20.33 5.16 6.47
C ALA A 95 20.70 6.37 5.62
N THR A 96 21.08 6.11 4.37
CA THR A 96 21.42 7.16 3.40
C THR A 96 20.19 7.82 2.81
N SER A 97 19.01 7.21 2.98
CA SER A 97 17.73 7.82 2.60
C SER A 97 16.55 7.36 3.48
N PRO A 98 15.46 8.16 3.56
CA PRO A 98 14.20 7.75 4.21
C PRO A 98 13.52 6.53 3.57
N ALA A 99 13.89 6.17 2.33
CA ALA A 99 13.35 5.02 1.63
C ALA A 99 13.84 3.70 2.24
N GLU A 100 15.12 3.65 2.64
CA GLU A 100 15.76 2.46 3.22
C GLU A 100 15.18 2.06 4.57
N THR A 101 14.66 3.02 5.33
CA THR A 101 14.09 2.77 6.68
C THR A 101 12.57 2.59 6.67
N GLY A 102 11.92 2.94 5.56
CA GLY A 102 10.46 3.12 5.50
C GLY A 102 9.96 4.31 6.33
N ALA A 103 10.84 5.16 6.88
CA ALA A 103 10.46 6.36 7.63
C ALA A 103 9.70 7.37 6.76
N ALA A 104 9.84 7.31 5.44
CA ALA A 104 9.06 8.14 4.51
C ALA A 104 7.54 8.04 4.71
N HIS A 105 7.04 6.91 5.24
CA HIS A 105 5.61 6.71 5.46
C HIS A 105 5.14 7.16 6.84
N ASN A 106 6.08 7.28 7.78
CA ASN A 106 5.85 7.75 9.14
C ASN A 106 6.98 8.71 9.53
N PRO A 107 6.97 9.97 9.08
CA PRO A 107 8.02 10.91 9.45
C PRO A 107 8.01 11.06 10.97
N PRO A 108 9.20 11.15 11.61
CA PRO A 108 9.26 11.41 13.04
C PRO A 108 8.45 12.68 13.33
N PRO A 109 7.60 12.66 14.38
CA PRO A 109 6.84 13.83 14.70
C PRO A 109 7.81 14.96 15.11
N ILE A 110 7.38 16.20 14.91
CA ILE A 110 8.23 17.40 15.10
C ILE A 110 8.79 17.48 16.54
N ASP A 111 8.15 16.78 17.48
CA ASP A 111 8.55 16.63 18.88
C ASP A 111 9.63 15.55 19.13
N GLY A 112 10.12 14.87 18.10
CA GLY A 112 11.10 13.78 18.22
C GLY A 112 10.49 12.46 18.73
N GLY A 113 9.18 12.28 18.62
CA GLY A 113 8.53 11.04 19.06
C GLY A 113 8.96 9.79 18.30
N ALA A 114 8.70 8.63 18.92
CA ALA A 114 9.04 7.33 18.36
C ALA A 114 8.33 7.10 17.02
N LEU A 115 9.03 6.44 16.12
CA LEU A 115 8.43 5.84 14.94
C LEU A 115 7.54 4.68 15.41
N THR A 116 6.47 4.38 14.69
CA THR A 116 5.47 3.39 15.10
C THR A 116 5.65 2.07 14.34
N ALA A 117 5.21 0.97 14.95
CA ALA A 117 5.15 -0.34 14.32
C ALA A 117 4.34 -0.33 13.03
N ARG A 118 4.66 -1.27 12.14
CA ARG A 118 4.00 -1.44 10.85
C ARG A 118 3.78 -2.91 10.56
N THR A 119 2.67 -3.19 9.90
CA THR A 119 2.41 -4.51 9.34
C THR A 119 2.26 -4.38 7.83
N VAL A 120 2.95 -5.25 7.09
CA VAL A 120 2.87 -5.29 5.64
C VAL A 120 2.20 -6.59 5.23
N TYR A 121 1.11 -6.49 4.48
CA TYR A 121 0.33 -7.58 3.94
C TYR A 121 0.52 -7.63 2.43
N ILE A 122 0.55 -8.82 1.85
CA ILE A 122 0.64 -9.04 0.41
C ILE A 122 -0.31 -10.16 0.01
N ASN A 123 -1.17 -9.91 -0.96
CA ASN A 123 -2.15 -10.89 -1.42
C ASN A 123 -1.48 -12.14 -2.00
N ASP A 124 -2.27 -13.21 -2.16
CA ASP A 124 -1.77 -14.53 -2.55
C ASP A 124 -0.92 -14.50 -3.83
N ILE A 125 -1.36 -13.74 -4.83
CA ILE A 125 -0.64 -13.58 -6.11
C ILE A 125 0.76 -13.00 -5.88
N GLY A 126 0.86 -11.93 -5.09
CA GLY A 126 2.13 -11.32 -4.75
C GLY A 126 2.99 -12.20 -3.84
N ALA A 127 2.38 -12.87 -2.85
CA ALA A 127 3.07 -13.77 -1.93
C ALA A 127 3.71 -14.95 -2.67
N MET A 128 2.99 -15.55 -3.63
CA MET A 128 3.52 -16.62 -4.48
C MET A 128 4.70 -16.12 -5.33
N ALA A 129 4.60 -14.93 -5.92
CA ALA A 129 5.71 -14.34 -6.69
C ALA A 129 6.93 -14.06 -5.79
N ASN A 130 6.71 -13.53 -4.58
CA ASN A 130 7.77 -13.30 -3.59
C ASN A 130 8.46 -14.61 -3.20
N LYS A 131 7.69 -15.65 -2.89
CA LYS A 131 8.18 -16.99 -2.56
C LYS A 131 8.98 -17.62 -3.70
N ALA A 132 8.56 -17.41 -4.94
CA ALA A 132 9.27 -17.90 -6.12
C ALA A 132 10.58 -17.14 -6.40
N GLY A 133 10.86 -16.05 -5.69
CA GLY A 133 11.97 -15.15 -6.01
C GLY A 133 11.81 -14.52 -7.39
N ALA A 134 10.57 -14.25 -7.81
CA ALA A 134 10.29 -13.63 -9.09
C ALA A 134 10.99 -12.27 -9.17
N ALA A 135 11.59 -11.97 -10.32
CA ALA A 135 12.24 -10.68 -10.56
C ALA A 135 11.23 -9.52 -10.66
N GLU A 136 9.99 -9.83 -11.03
CA GLU A 136 8.89 -8.89 -11.16
C GLU A 136 7.62 -9.49 -10.55
N TYR A 137 6.82 -8.65 -9.89
CA TYR A 137 5.50 -9.03 -9.42
C TYR A 137 4.50 -9.00 -10.58
N PRO A 138 3.60 -9.99 -10.68
CA PRO A 138 2.57 -9.99 -11.71
C PRO A 138 1.49 -8.93 -11.42
N ALA A 139 0.81 -8.47 -12.48
CA ALA A 139 -0.37 -7.62 -12.37
C ALA A 139 -1.43 -8.27 -11.46
N GLY A 140 -2.13 -7.46 -10.68
CA GLY A 140 -3.03 -7.91 -9.62
C GLY A 140 -2.33 -8.16 -8.27
N THR A 141 -1.00 -8.02 -8.18
CA THR A 141 -0.32 -7.96 -6.88
C THR A 141 -0.77 -6.74 -6.11
N ILE A 142 -1.15 -6.93 -4.84
CA ILE A 142 -1.54 -5.86 -3.93
C ILE A 142 -0.72 -6.00 -2.65
N ILE A 143 -0.10 -4.90 -2.23
CA ILE A 143 0.61 -4.81 -0.96
C ILE A 143 -0.01 -3.67 -0.15
N VAL A 144 -0.42 -4.00 1.07
CA VAL A 144 -1.00 -3.07 2.04
C VAL A 144 -0.02 -2.92 3.19
N LYS A 145 0.26 -1.68 3.56
CA LYS A 145 1.09 -1.35 4.72
C LYS A 145 0.26 -0.56 5.71
N GLU A 146 -0.04 -1.20 6.83
CA GLU A 146 -0.63 -0.55 8.01
C GLU A 146 0.47 0.16 8.80
N ILE A 147 0.14 1.36 9.27
CA ILE A 147 1.00 2.18 10.09
C ILE A 147 0.20 2.54 11.33
N MET A 148 0.70 2.10 12.48
CA MET A 148 0.05 2.36 13.75
C MET A 148 0.18 3.83 14.15
N ASP A 149 -0.75 4.31 14.96
CA ASP A 149 -0.64 5.59 15.63
C ASP A 149 0.47 5.58 16.69
N LYS A 150 0.75 6.73 17.32
CA LYS A 150 1.81 6.85 18.34
C LYS A 150 1.60 5.94 19.56
N THR A 151 0.36 5.59 19.86
CA THR A 151 0.04 4.74 21.01
C THR A 151 0.05 3.25 20.67
N GLU A 152 0.24 2.91 19.39
CA GLU A 152 0.12 1.55 18.86
C GLU A 152 -1.22 0.89 19.21
N THR A 153 -2.29 1.69 19.31
CA THR A 153 -3.64 1.21 19.64
C THR A 153 -4.55 1.13 18.42
N PHE A 154 -4.25 1.86 17.34
CA PHE A 154 -5.00 1.73 16.09
C PHE A 154 -4.18 2.12 14.87
N VAL A 155 -4.62 1.66 13.70
CA VAL A 155 -4.01 2.01 12.41
C VAL A 155 -4.51 3.40 11.98
N ASP A 156 -3.63 4.41 12.02
CA ASP A 156 -3.96 5.78 11.62
C ASP A 156 -3.68 6.06 10.14
N LYS A 157 -2.81 5.27 9.50
CA LYS A 157 -2.48 5.42 8.08
C LYS A 157 -2.37 4.05 7.41
N VAL A 158 -2.76 4.00 6.15
CA VAL A 158 -2.57 2.84 5.28
C VAL A 158 -1.91 3.31 4.00
N ALA A 159 -0.85 2.63 3.57
CA ALA A 159 -0.27 2.81 2.25
C ALA A 159 -0.53 1.55 1.42
N VAL A 160 -1.11 1.74 0.23
CA VAL A 160 -1.45 0.65 -0.70
C VAL A 160 -0.61 0.83 -1.95
N MET A 161 -0.08 -0.28 -2.44
CA MET A 161 0.51 -0.36 -3.77
C MET A 161 -0.09 -1.54 -4.54
N MET A 162 -0.36 -1.31 -5.82
CA MET A 162 -0.98 -2.30 -6.70
C MET A 162 -0.20 -2.37 -8.00
N LYS A 163 0.07 -3.59 -8.45
CA LYS A 163 0.66 -3.84 -9.76
C LYS A 163 -0.46 -3.90 -10.80
N SER A 164 -0.37 -3.06 -11.82
CA SER A 164 -1.29 -2.95 -12.94
C SER A 164 -0.53 -3.18 -14.26
N ASP A 165 -1.23 -3.69 -15.25
CA ASP A 165 -0.81 -3.80 -16.65
C ASP A 165 -1.22 -2.58 -17.50
N ASP A 166 -1.87 -1.57 -16.90
CA ASP A 166 -2.26 -0.35 -17.59
C ASP A 166 -1.04 0.44 -18.04
N MET A 167 -1.05 0.81 -19.33
CA MET A 167 0.02 1.58 -19.98
C MET A 167 0.29 2.93 -19.29
N MET A 168 -0.70 3.54 -18.63
CA MET A 168 -0.49 4.80 -17.92
C MET A 168 0.49 4.67 -16.75
N TYR A 169 0.64 3.46 -16.19
CA TYR A 169 1.56 3.17 -15.09
C TYR A 169 2.85 2.50 -15.54
N ALA A 170 3.06 2.31 -16.85
CA ALA A 170 4.28 1.71 -17.38
C ALA A 170 5.55 2.47 -16.94
N GLY A 171 5.47 3.81 -16.82
CA GLY A 171 6.56 4.65 -16.30
C GLY A 171 6.90 4.43 -14.83
N HIS A 172 6.05 3.71 -14.08
CA HIS A 172 6.25 3.34 -12.69
C HIS A 172 6.44 1.84 -12.50
N ASN A 173 6.92 1.13 -13.53
CA ASN A 173 6.97 -0.33 -13.60
C ASN A 173 5.59 -0.96 -13.31
N GLY A 174 4.49 -0.35 -13.77
CA GLY A 174 3.13 -0.81 -13.52
C GLY A 174 2.62 -0.59 -12.10
N TRP A 175 3.36 0.09 -11.22
CA TRP A 175 2.91 0.32 -9.84
C TRP A 175 2.03 1.55 -9.68
N VAL A 176 0.89 1.34 -9.05
CA VAL A 176 -0.04 2.35 -8.54
C VAL A 176 0.23 2.51 -7.04
N TYR A 177 0.30 3.73 -6.54
CA TYR A 177 0.56 4.02 -5.12
C TYR A 177 -0.55 4.90 -4.55
N LYS A 178 -1.14 4.53 -3.41
CA LYS A 178 -2.09 5.38 -2.69
C LYS A 178 -1.76 5.39 -1.20
N LYS A 179 -1.99 6.53 -0.53
CA LYS A 179 -1.85 6.67 0.92
C LYS A 179 -3.13 7.25 1.50
N TYR A 180 -3.61 6.60 2.55
CA TYR A 180 -4.80 6.97 3.29
C TYR A 180 -4.45 7.35 4.72
N LEU A 181 -5.21 8.30 5.26
CA LEU A 181 -5.18 8.72 6.66
C LEU A 181 -6.57 8.52 7.25
N ARG A 182 -6.60 7.97 8.46
CA ARG A 182 -7.79 7.86 9.29
C ARG A 182 -7.56 8.65 10.59
N PRO A 183 -8.28 9.77 10.82
CA PRO A 183 -8.01 10.65 11.97
C PRO A 183 -8.31 10.04 13.35
N SER A 184 -9.16 9.01 13.42
CA SER A 184 -9.61 8.36 14.66
C SER A 184 -10.03 6.92 14.38
N ALA A 185 -10.07 6.05 15.40
CA ALA A 185 -10.48 4.65 15.24
C ALA A 185 -11.80 4.46 14.49
N ASP A 186 -12.80 5.32 14.76
CA ASP A 186 -14.12 5.30 14.11
C ASP A 186 -14.23 6.19 12.86
N GLY A 187 -13.12 6.81 12.44
CA GLY A 187 -13.10 7.68 11.28
C GLY A 187 -12.98 6.90 9.97
N GLU A 188 -13.39 7.52 8.87
CA GLU A 188 -13.17 6.96 7.54
C GLU A 188 -11.74 7.24 7.05
N TYR A 189 -11.24 6.36 6.19
CA TYR A 189 -9.98 6.58 5.49
C TYR A 189 -10.17 7.62 4.38
N MET A 190 -9.31 8.63 4.38
CA MET A 190 -9.25 9.65 3.33
C MET A 190 -7.94 9.53 2.58
N GLN A 191 -7.99 9.51 1.25
CA GLN A 191 -6.76 9.54 0.44
C GLN A 191 -6.07 10.89 0.60
N ILE A 192 -4.80 10.86 1.00
CA ILE A 192 -3.99 12.07 1.25
C ILE A 192 -2.80 12.23 0.30
N ARG A 193 -2.46 11.19 -0.46
CA ARG A 193 -1.35 11.18 -1.44
C ARG A 193 -1.48 10.00 -2.41
N GLY A 194 -0.94 10.15 -3.62
CA GLY A 194 -0.73 9.04 -4.56
C GLY A 194 -1.42 9.21 -5.90
N SER A 195 -1.56 8.12 -6.66
CA SER A 195 -2.25 8.09 -7.94
C SER A 195 -3.62 8.78 -7.87
N ASN A 196 -3.95 9.53 -8.93
CA ASN A 196 -5.18 10.30 -9.09
C ASN A 196 -5.24 11.59 -8.24
N LEU A 197 -4.12 11.97 -7.59
CA LEU A 197 -3.92 13.30 -7.01
C LEU A 197 -2.83 14.06 -7.74
N GLU A 198 -2.76 15.38 -7.56
CA GLU A 198 -1.73 16.23 -8.17
C GLU A 198 -0.29 15.80 -7.80
N ASP A 199 -0.11 15.07 -6.69
CA ASP A 199 1.18 14.56 -6.21
C ASP A 199 1.53 13.14 -6.71
N ALA A 200 0.68 12.54 -7.55
CA ALA A 200 0.81 11.19 -8.09
C ALA A 200 2.15 10.92 -8.82
N GLY A 201 2.63 11.91 -9.59
CA GLY A 201 3.68 11.68 -10.58
C GLY A 201 5.10 11.50 -10.04
N ASN A 202 5.38 11.85 -8.77
CA ASN A 202 6.77 11.81 -8.26
C ASN A 202 6.91 11.44 -6.78
N GLY A 203 5.83 11.35 -6.00
CA GLY A 203 5.92 11.22 -4.55
C GLY A 203 6.42 9.86 -4.07
N CYS A 204 5.71 8.79 -4.46
CA CYS A 204 5.97 7.44 -3.96
C CYS A 204 6.96 6.68 -4.85
N HIS A 205 6.72 6.68 -6.17
CA HIS A 205 7.53 5.91 -7.12
C HIS A 205 9.02 6.32 -7.08
N GLY A 206 9.33 7.61 -6.97
CA GLY A 206 10.71 8.09 -6.92
C GLY A 206 11.55 7.53 -5.76
N CYS A 207 10.93 7.18 -4.64
CA CYS A 207 11.59 6.45 -3.55
C CYS A 207 11.58 4.94 -3.80
N HIS A 208 10.47 4.41 -4.32
CA HIS A 208 10.26 2.99 -4.50
C HIS A 208 11.12 2.37 -5.61
N ILE A 209 11.47 3.12 -6.66
CA ILE A 209 12.37 2.65 -7.72
C ILE A 209 13.77 2.25 -7.22
N GLY A 210 14.16 2.69 -6.02
CA GLY A 210 15.41 2.29 -5.37
C GLY A 210 15.38 0.88 -4.77
N ALA A 211 14.22 0.21 -4.71
CA ALA A 211 14.15 -1.15 -4.24
C ALA A 211 14.76 -2.12 -5.25
N THR A 212 15.46 -3.15 -4.75
CA THR A 212 16.14 -4.14 -5.59
C THR A 212 15.17 -5.14 -6.24
N ASN A 213 13.97 -5.30 -5.69
CA ASN A 213 12.96 -6.24 -6.18
C ASN A 213 11.71 -5.49 -6.62
N ASP A 214 11.63 -5.15 -7.90
CA ASP A 214 10.46 -4.55 -8.56
C ASP A 214 9.71 -3.51 -7.71
N SER A 215 10.44 -2.49 -7.24
CA SER A 215 9.88 -1.38 -6.43
C SER A 215 9.34 -1.75 -5.04
N VAL A 216 9.61 -2.95 -4.54
CA VAL A 216 9.18 -3.48 -3.23
C VAL A 216 10.38 -3.73 -2.31
N PHE A 217 10.39 -3.07 -1.14
CA PHE A 217 11.48 -3.18 -0.14
C PHE A 217 11.32 -4.36 0.83
N VAL A 218 10.18 -5.03 0.81
CA VAL A 218 9.85 -6.08 1.79
C VAL A 218 9.89 -7.43 1.10
N SER A 219 10.67 -8.35 1.66
CA SER A 219 10.59 -9.78 1.36
C SER A 219 9.82 -10.47 2.48
N LEU A 220 8.85 -11.30 2.15
CA LEU A 220 8.28 -12.19 3.15
C LEU A 220 9.29 -13.30 3.44
N PRO A 221 9.68 -13.53 4.70
CA PRO A 221 10.49 -14.69 5.03
C PRO A 221 9.74 -15.96 4.62
N MET A 222 10.43 -16.88 3.94
CA MET A 222 9.84 -18.13 3.45
C MET A 222 9.23 -18.97 4.57
N ASP A 223 9.79 -18.86 5.77
CA ASP A 223 9.40 -19.65 6.94
C ASP A 223 8.14 -19.12 7.64
N ASP A 224 7.77 -17.85 7.45
CA ASP A 224 6.55 -17.27 8.04
C ASP A 224 5.34 -17.34 7.09
N MET A 225 5.53 -17.77 5.83
CA MET A 225 4.43 -18.08 4.91
C MET A 225 3.81 -19.45 5.21
N MET A 226 3.68 -19.80 6.50
CA MET A 226 2.86 -20.90 6.97
C MET A 226 1.42 -20.56 6.61
N MET A 227 1.04 -20.90 5.38
CA MET A 227 -0.35 -21.19 5.03
C MET A 227 -0.83 -22.11 6.14
N ASP A 228 -1.75 -21.60 6.96
CA ASP A 228 -2.37 -22.30 8.07
C ASP A 228 -2.60 -23.78 7.70
N GLU A 229 -1.66 -24.65 8.10
CA GLU A 229 -1.71 -26.08 7.75
C GLU A 229 -2.91 -26.76 8.45
N GLY A 230 -3.67 -26.03 9.27
CA GLY A 230 -4.92 -26.45 9.89
C GLY A 230 -6.10 -26.69 8.93
N MET A 231 -5.98 -26.38 7.63
CA MET A 231 -7.02 -26.70 6.63
C MET A 231 -6.74 -27.99 5.84
N ALA A 232 -5.52 -28.54 5.87
CA ALA A 232 -5.20 -29.76 5.13
C ALA A 232 -5.66 -31.04 5.84
N ASP A 233 -5.88 -31.00 7.16
CA ASP A 233 -6.15 -32.19 7.98
C ASP A 233 -7.64 -32.54 8.14
N MET A 234 -8.58 -31.73 7.60
CA MET A 234 -10.02 -32.08 7.69
C MET A 234 -10.51 -33.03 6.59
N THR A 235 -9.62 -33.53 5.73
CA THR A 235 -10.02 -34.45 4.64
C THR A 235 -9.77 -35.93 4.94
N ASP A 236 -9.03 -36.27 6.00
CA ASP A 236 -8.70 -37.69 6.29
C ASP A 236 -9.70 -38.37 7.25
N ASP A 237 -10.46 -37.61 8.04
CA ASP A 237 -11.36 -38.18 9.08
C ASP A 237 -12.85 -38.34 8.66
N MET A 238 -13.23 -38.05 7.40
CA MET A 238 -14.61 -38.26 6.92
C MET A 238 -14.79 -39.43 5.94
N MET A 239 -13.80 -40.31 5.83
CA MET A 239 -13.92 -41.56 5.05
C MET A 239 -14.08 -42.82 5.93
N ASP A 240 -14.35 -42.70 7.24
CA ASP A 240 -14.84 -43.84 8.01
C ASP A 240 -16.35 -44.02 7.74
N ASP A 241 -16.62 -44.84 6.73
CA ASP A 241 -17.93 -45.27 6.28
C ASP A 241 -18.55 -46.26 7.28
N GLY A 242 -18.90 -45.73 8.46
CA GLY A 242 -19.76 -46.36 9.45
C GLY A 242 -21.16 -46.63 8.91
N THR A 243 -21.28 -47.60 8.01
CA THR A 243 -22.52 -48.25 7.58
C THR A 243 -22.83 -49.40 8.52
N ALA A 244 -23.21 -49.10 9.77
CA ALA A 244 -24.00 -50.01 10.58
C ALA A 244 -24.66 -49.27 11.76
N ASP A 245 -25.96 -49.53 11.92
CA ASP A 245 -26.72 -49.44 13.16
C ASP A 245 -27.09 -48.05 13.69
N MET A 246 -28.06 -47.43 13.01
CA MET A 246 -29.05 -46.57 13.68
C MET A 246 -30.35 -47.34 13.88
N ALA A 247 -30.42 -48.10 14.97
CA ALA A 247 -31.67 -48.52 15.58
C ALA A 247 -31.50 -48.39 17.10
N ASP A 248 -32.49 -47.79 17.73
CA ASP A 248 -32.64 -47.57 19.18
C ASP A 248 -31.63 -46.60 19.81
N ASP A 249 -32.06 -45.38 20.16
CA ASP A 249 -32.80 -45.22 21.40
C ASP A 249 -33.38 -43.81 21.51
N MET A 250 -34.68 -43.77 21.76
CA MET A 250 -35.35 -42.60 22.29
C MET A 250 -35.22 -42.60 23.82
N MET A 251 -35.46 -41.44 24.42
CA MET A 251 -35.43 -41.13 25.86
C MET A 251 -34.01 -40.77 26.34
N ASP A 252 -33.79 -39.70 27.10
CA ASP A 252 -34.51 -39.37 28.32
C ASP A 252 -34.21 -37.92 28.73
N ASP A 253 -35.19 -37.33 29.40
CA ASP A 253 -35.16 -36.02 30.03
C ASP A 253 -34.14 -35.99 31.18
N GLY A 254 -33.39 -34.90 31.33
CA GLY A 254 -32.38 -34.82 32.39
C GLY A 254 -31.92 -33.41 32.72
N MET A 255 -32.65 -32.76 33.62
CA MET A 255 -32.26 -31.53 34.33
C MET A 255 -30.87 -31.59 35.00
N THR A 256 -30.43 -30.40 35.42
CA THR A 256 -29.30 -30.07 36.33
C THR A 256 -27.95 -29.92 35.62
N ASP A 257 -27.11 -28.92 35.87
CA ASP A 257 -26.79 -28.31 37.16
C ASP A 257 -26.05 -26.97 36.93
N MET A 258 -26.18 -26.06 37.89
CA MET A 258 -25.49 -24.78 37.94
C MET A 258 -24.05 -24.98 38.42
N GLY A 259 -23.07 -24.76 37.54
CA GLY A 259 -21.65 -24.74 37.90
C GLY A 259 -21.11 -23.32 37.95
N ALA A 260 -21.29 -22.62 39.07
CA ALA A 260 -20.53 -21.42 39.41
C ALA A 260 -19.10 -21.83 39.78
N GLY A 261 -18.11 -21.33 39.03
CA GLY A 261 -16.69 -21.51 39.30
C GLY A 261 -15.98 -20.17 39.45
N ASP A 262 -15.73 -19.78 40.70
CA ASP A 262 -14.75 -18.79 41.10
C ASP A 262 -13.35 -19.15 40.56
N ALA A 263 -12.53 -18.14 40.23
CA ALA A 263 -11.29 -17.85 40.98
C ALA A 263 -10.36 -16.86 40.24
N ASN A 264 -10.14 -15.75 40.93
CA ASN A 264 -8.94 -14.91 40.96
C ASN A 264 -7.64 -15.54 40.42
N GLY A 265 -7.01 -14.83 39.47
CA GLY A 265 -5.63 -15.04 39.05
C GLY A 265 -4.89 -13.72 38.88
N ALA A 266 -4.65 -13.01 39.98
CA ALA A 266 -3.75 -11.87 40.01
C ALA A 266 -2.29 -12.36 39.93
N GLY A 267 -1.67 -12.19 38.75
CA GLY A 267 -0.25 -12.46 38.51
C GLY A 267 0.52 -11.17 38.31
N ASN A 268 1.11 -10.68 39.38
CA ASN A 268 2.01 -9.53 39.46
C ASN A 268 3.39 -9.92 38.91
N GLY A 269 4.02 -9.11 38.06
CA GLY A 269 5.29 -9.44 37.41
C GLY A 269 6.06 -8.24 36.88
N ASN A 270 6.58 -7.43 37.80
CA ASN A 270 7.62 -6.42 37.58
C ASN A 270 8.82 -6.98 36.78
N GLY A 271 9.36 -6.16 35.86
CA GLY A 271 10.62 -6.43 35.18
C GLY A 271 11.22 -5.20 34.52
N ASN A 272 11.71 -4.25 35.33
CA ASN A 272 12.59 -3.17 34.89
C ASN A 272 13.89 -3.73 34.31
N GLY A 273 14.30 -3.21 33.14
CA GLY A 273 15.61 -3.48 32.54
C GLY A 273 16.16 -2.23 31.88
N ALA A 274 16.75 -1.35 32.71
CA ALA A 274 17.57 -0.22 32.28
C ALA A 274 18.85 -0.72 31.58
N GLY A 275 19.32 0.05 30.60
CA GLY A 275 20.58 -0.20 29.90
C GLY A 275 21.08 1.07 29.23
N ASP A 276 21.49 2.04 30.05
CA ASP A 276 22.34 3.15 29.63
C ASP A 276 23.70 2.62 29.16
N ALA A 277 24.19 3.09 28.01
CA ALA A 277 25.60 3.03 27.64
C ALA A 277 25.98 4.22 26.74
N GLN A 278 26.66 5.17 27.40
CA GLN A 278 27.78 6.03 26.97
C GLN A 278 27.86 6.54 25.52
#